data_AF-A0A0A0IIY2-F1
#
_entry.id   AF-A0A0A0IIY2-F1
#
_cell.length_a   1.000
_cell.length_b   1.000
_cell.length_c   1.000
_cell.angle_alpha   90.00
_cell.angle_beta   90.00
_cell.angle_gamma   90.00
#
_symmetry.space_group_name_H-M   'P 1'
#
loop_
_entity.id
_entity.type
_entity.pdbx_description
1 polymer ?
#
loop_
_entity_poly.entity_id
_entity_poly.type
_entity_poly.pdbx_seq_one_letter_code
_entity_poly.pdbx_strand_id
1 'polypeptide(L)'
;MNYVEIVNDVSASIRFEVDYLIKGQVIEEVTPYFAQNMIKRIEIPYDARSINVMVWVLLPNGHDKEFFKDAFGKSEQRCYIAKGTATSATCSKVSCSSLPSEDYIYAINKSDSPIYLESVYVIDKEAYKDTTSPIKIGRGGILVVPRNAGKIQLKIYMLDKNATGGSWDVIYKKSYSHPFKICLDVSGTLKKPVIKQVPCNQGDNNGPNPSEGCFCKCCCCCCCRCYNMICNPNQTMNN
;
A
#
# COMPACT_ATOMS: atom_id res chain seq x y z
N MET A 1 11.50 2.70 15.87
CA MET A 1 11.96 3.93 15.20
C MET A 1 10.79 4.91 15.05
N ASN A 2 11.11 6.18 14.79
CA ASN A 2 10.17 7.11 14.13
C ASN A 2 10.55 7.24 12.66
N TYR A 3 9.84 8.06 11.88
CA TYR A 3 10.15 8.18 10.45
C TYR A 3 9.64 9.50 9.85
N VAL A 4 10.21 9.86 8.71
CA VAL A 4 9.65 10.83 7.76
C VAL A 4 9.18 10.07 6.53
N GLU A 5 7.96 10.32 6.10
CA GLU A 5 7.35 9.68 4.94
C GLU A 5 6.71 10.70 4.00
N ILE A 6 6.98 10.60 2.70
CA ILE A 6 6.49 11.54 1.69
C ILE A 6 5.82 10.79 0.55
N VAL A 7 4.56 11.12 0.29
CA VAL A 7 3.84 10.71 -0.91
C VAL A 7 4.12 11.71 -2.03
N ASN A 8 4.58 11.21 -3.17
CA ASN A 8 4.73 11.99 -4.38
C ASN A 8 3.43 11.95 -5.20
N ASP A 9 2.64 13.02 -5.19
CA ASP A 9 1.53 13.29 -6.13
C ASP A 9 1.87 14.48 -7.05
N VAL A 10 3.16 14.74 -7.25
CA VAL A 10 3.67 15.67 -8.28
C VAL A 10 3.78 14.90 -9.59
N SER A 11 3.43 15.53 -10.71
CA SER A 11 3.56 14.94 -12.06
C SER A 11 5.02 14.75 -12.55
N ALA A 12 5.99 14.67 -11.63
CA ALA A 12 7.42 14.53 -11.88
C ALA A 12 8.06 13.69 -10.78
N SER A 13 9.31 13.26 -11.00
CA SER A 13 10.05 12.53 -9.96
C SER A 13 10.55 13.50 -8.88
N ILE A 14 10.43 13.09 -7.62
CA ILE A 14 10.97 13.84 -6.48
C ILE A 14 11.97 12.99 -5.71
N ARG A 15 12.81 13.62 -4.92
CA ARG A 15 13.60 12.99 -3.86
C ARG A 15 13.49 13.83 -2.60
N PHE A 16 13.71 13.22 -1.44
CA PHE A 16 13.87 13.97 -0.21
C PHE A 16 15.06 13.49 0.61
N GLU A 17 15.46 14.36 1.52
CA GLU A 17 16.59 14.22 2.42
C GLU A 17 16.13 14.54 3.82
N VAL A 18 16.69 13.82 4.78
CA VAL A 18 16.48 14.06 6.19
C VAL A 18 17.85 14.16 6.86
N ASP A 19 18.14 15.34 7.39
CA ASP A 19 19.31 15.58 8.22
C ASP A 19 18.91 15.53 9.68
N TYR A 20 19.70 14.89 10.53
CA TYR A 20 19.45 14.87 11.96
C TYR A 20 20.74 14.70 12.78
N LEU A 21 20.69 15.09 14.04
CA LEU A 21 21.80 14.95 14.99
C LEU A 21 21.65 13.72 15.88
N ILE A 22 22.69 12.88 15.93
CA ILE A 22 22.86 11.83 16.94
C ILE A 22 24.17 12.08 17.68
N LYS A 23 24.10 12.24 19.00
CA LYS A 23 25.29 12.48 19.86
C LYS A 23 26.20 13.62 19.35
N GLY A 24 25.60 14.64 18.73
CA GLY A 24 26.32 15.79 18.17
C GLY A 24 26.87 15.61 16.75
N GLN A 25 26.72 14.43 16.15
CA GLN A 25 27.08 14.17 14.75
C GLN A 25 25.88 14.37 13.83
N VAL A 26 26.08 15.05 12.70
CA VAL A 26 25.08 15.17 11.64
C VAL A 26 25.07 13.88 10.83
N ILE A 27 23.89 13.32 10.67
CA ILE A 27 23.58 12.21 9.77
C ILE A 27 22.67 12.74 8.69
N GLU A 28 23.01 12.45 7.43
CA GLU A 28 22.27 12.80 6.23
C GLU A 28 21.77 11.51 5.59
N GLU A 29 20.46 11.41 5.38
CA GLU A 29 19.85 10.31 4.63
C GLU A 29 19.07 10.85 3.44
N VAL A 30 19.33 10.29 2.25
CA VAL A 30 18.73 10.74 0.99
C VAL A 30 18.03 9.59 0.30
N THR A 31 16.80 9.82 -0.14
CA THR A 31 16.09 8.84 -0.98
C THR A 31 16.54 8.93 -2.44
N PRO A 32 16.55 7.82 -3.20
CA PRO A 32 16.59 7.92 -4.66
C PRO A 32 15.34 8.62 -5.19
N TYR A 33 15.40 9.18 -6.40
CA TYR A 33 14.21 9.73 -7.03
C TYR A 33 13.09 8.70 -7.15
N PHE A 34 11.87 9.12 -6.84
CA PHE A 34 10.67 8.32 -6.95
C PHE A 34 9.59 9.07 -7.72
N ALA A 35 8.92 8.35 -8.62
CA ALA A 35 7.95 8.89 -9.55
C ALA A 35 6.62 9.24 -8.87
N GLN A 36 5.70 9.86 -9.63
CA GLN A 36 4.35 10.14 -9.17
C GLN A 36 3.65 8.87 -8.68
N ASN A 37 2.83 9.02 -7.64
CA ASN A 37 2.10 7.99 -6.92
C ASN A 37 2.97 7.01 -6.12
N MET A 38 4.26 7.31 -5.94
CA MET A 38 5.13 6.55 -5.03
C MET A 38 5.25 7.23 -3.67
N ILE A 39 5.51 6.42 -2.66
CA ILE A 39 5.86 6.87 -1.32
C ILE A 39 7.30 6.45 -0.99
N LYS A 40 8.01 7.28 -0.26
CA LYS A 40 9.30 6.91 0.33
C LYS A 40 9.36 7.32 1.79
N ARG A 41 10.15 6.56 2.55
CA ARG A 41 10.32 6.71 3.98
C ARG A 41 11.81 6.73 4.31
N ILE A 42 12.17 7.59 5.26
CA ILE A 42 13.45 7.54 5.98
C ILE A 42 13.13 7.27 7.44
N GLU A 43 13.75 6.24 8.00
CA GLU A 43 13.62 5.86 9.40
C GLU A 43 14.52 6.75 10.25
N ILE A 44 13.99 7.30 11.35
CA ILE A 44 14.69 8.22 12.24
C ILE A 44 14.88 7.54 13.60
N PRO A 45 16.13 7.41 14.09
CA PRO A 45 16.43 6.91 15.43
C PRO A 45 15.74 7.73 16.53
N TYR A 46 15.36 7.08 17.64
CA TYR A 46 14.59 7.74 18.71
C TYR A 46 15.36 8.84 19.44
N ASP A 47 16.68 8.76 19.46
CA ASP A 47 17.59 9.73 20.08
C ASP A 47 17.99 10.88 19.14
N ALA A 48 17.53 10.85 17.89
CA ALA A 48 17.78 11.91 16.91
C ALA A 48 17.12 13.24 17.31
N ARG A 49 17.83 14.34 17.06
CA ARG A 49 17.41 15.72 17.36
C ARG A 49 17.73 16.66 16.20
N SER A 50 17.12 17.85 16.20
CA SER A 50 17.36 18.88 15.18
C SER A 50 17.20 18.34 13.75
N ILE A 51 16.01 17.81 13.46
CA ILE A 51 15.70 17.14 12.21
C ILE A 51 15.30 18.19 11.17
N ASN A 52 15.89 18.13 9.98
CA ASN A 52 15.51 18.93 8.81
C ASN A 52 15.05 17.98 7.69
N VAL A 53 13.97 18.34 7.02
CA VAL A 53 13.44 17.61 5.86
C VAL A 53 13.46 18.55 4.68
N MET A 54 14.08 18.13 3.58
CA MET A 54 14.16 18.90 2.34
C MET A 54 13.69 18.04 1.18
N VAL A 55 12.94 18.64 0.24
CA VAL A 55 12.35 17.90 -0.89
C VAL A 55 12.66 18.63 -2.19
N TRP A 56 13.17 17.88 -3.15
CA TRP A 56 13.53 18.36 -4.49
C TRP A 56 12.68 17.67 -5.54
N VAL A 57 12.36 18.41 -6.58
CA VAL A 57 11.73 17.89 -7.80
C VAL A 57 12.74 17.92 -8.94
N LEU A 58 12.75 16.86 -9.74
CA LEU A 58 13.52 16.80 -10.97
C LEU A 58 12.80 17.57 -12.08
N LEU A 59 13.39 18.67 -12.52
CA LEU A 59 12.86 19.49 -13.59
C LEU A 59 13.09 18.84 -14.96
N PRO A 60 12.30 19.20 -16.00
CA PRO A 60 12.47 18.67 -17.36
C PRO A 60 13.84 18.95 -17.98
N ASN A 61 14.55 19.97 -17.52
CA ASN A 61 15.92 20.30 -17.95
C ASN A 61 17.00 19.46 -17.23
N GLY A 62 16.60 18.48 -16.41
CA GLY A 62 17.50 17.60 -15.66
C GLY A 62 18.06 18.19 -14.36
N HIS A 63 17.67 19.41 -13.98
CA HIS A 63 18.12 20.04 -12.74
C HIS A 63 17.16 19.79 -11.57
N ASP A 64 17.71 19.79 -10.37
CA ASP A 64 16.93 19.77 -9.14
C ASP A 64 16.47 21.16 -8.74
N LYS A 65 15.23 21.23 -8.25
CA LYS A 65 14.71 22.40 -7.55
C LYS A 65 14.14 21.98 -6.20
N GLU A 66 14.67 22.56 -5.13
CA GLU A 66 14.05 22.47 -3.82
C GLU A 66 12.69 23.18 -3.87
N PHE A 67 11.64 22.53 -3.37
CA PHE A 67 10.31 23.13 -3.32
C PHE A 67 9.65 23.01 -1.94
N PHE A 68 10.31 22.35 -0.99
CA PHE A 68 9.82 22.22 0.37
C PHE A 68 10.94 22.01 1.38
N LYS A 69 10.76 22.63 2.55
CA LYS A 69 11.59 22.45 3.72
C LYS A 69 10.72 22.43 4.98
N ASP A 70 10.98 21.51 5.91
CA ASP A 70 10.41 21.49 7.26
C ASP A 70 11.52 21.17 8.27
N ALA A 71 11.30 21.55 9.53
CA ALA A 71 12.25 21.27 10.61
C ALA A 71 11.53 20.99 11.93
N PHE A 72 12.06 20.08 12.73
CA PHE A 72 11.50 19.73 14.02
C PHE A 72 12.55 19.22 15.01
N GLY A 73 12.35 19.51 16.30
CA GLY A 73 13.43 19.40 17.31
C GLY A 73 13.73 18.00 17.82
N LYS A 74 12.77 17.07 17.75
CA LYS A 74 12.88 15.72 18.32
C LYS A 74 12.37 14.66 17.34
N SER A 75 12.92 13.46 17.42
CA SER A 75 12.44 12.31 16.65
C SER A 75 10.94 12.07 16.88
N GLU A 76 10.15 12.14 15.81
CA GLU A 76 8.72 11.84 15.79
C GLU A 76 8.28 11.48 14.37
N GLN A 77 7.10 10.85 14.24
CA GLN A 77 6.54 10.51 12.93
C GLN A 77 6.07 11.78 12.20
N ARG A 78 6.52 11.97 10.97
CA ARG A 78 6.14 13.09 10.11
C ARG A 78 5.78 12.60 8.71
N CYS A 79 4.63 13.04 8.23
CA CYS A 79 4.10 12.60 6.95
C CYS A 79 3.75 13.80 6.08
N TYR A 80 4.06 13.70 4.79
CA TYR A 80 3.85 14.78 3.83
C TYR A 80 3.24 14.26 2.53
N ILE A 81 2.52 15.14 1.83
CA ILE A 81 2.07 14.91 0.46
C ILE A 81 2.57 16.04 -0.41
N ALA A 82 3.39 15.69 -1.41
CA ALA A 82 3.82 16.58 -2.47
C ALA A 82 2.80 16.54 -3.61
N LYS A 83 2.39 17.68 -4.17
CA LYS A 83 1.36 17.80 -5.23
C LYS A 83 1.77 18.82 -6.29
N GLY A 84 1.20 18.68 -7.48
CA GLY A 84 1.32 19.67 -8.56
C GLY A 84 2.15 19.17 -9.73
N THR A 85 2.94 20.05 -10.33
CA THR A 85 3.79 19.71 -11.49
C THR A 85 5.26 19.95 -11.19
N ALA A 86 6.16 19.59 -12.11
CA ALA A 86 7.59 19.83 -11.95
C ALA A 86 7.93 21.31 -11.62
N THR A 87 7.18 22.26 -12.18
CA THR A 87 7.46 23.70 -12.01
C THR A 87 6.64 24.37 -10.91
N SER A 88 5.55 23.75 -10.49
CA SER A 88 4.60 24.26 -9.50
C SER A 88 4.36 23.31 -8.32
N ALA A 89 5.36 22.49 -7.99
CA ALA A 89 5.27 21.52 -6.90
C ALA A 89 5.08 22.24 -5.55
N THR A 90 4.21 21.68 -4.73
CA THR A 90 3.99 22.09 -3.34
C THR A 90 4.04 20.86 -2.46
N CYS A 91 4.44 20.99 -1.20
CA CYS A 91 4.38 19.90 -0.24
C CYS A 91 3.72 20.37 1.05
N SER A 92 2.92 19.51 1.65
CA SER A 92 2.17 19.84 2.86
C SER A 92 2.26 18.70 3.85
N LYS A 93 2.43 19.05 5.13
CA LYS A 93 2.35 18.10 6.23
C LYS A 93 0.92 17.61 6.37
N VAL A 94 0.75 16.30 6.56
CA VAL A 94 -0.55 15.66 6.81
C VAL A 94 -0.46 14.75 8.03
N SER A 95 -1.62 14.27 8.52
CA SER A 95 -1.62 13.21 9.52
C SER A 95 -1.06 11.93 8.91
N CYS A 96 -0.16 11.24 9.60
CA CYS A 96 0.33 9.94 9.15
C CYS A 96 -0.79 8.90 9.04
N SER A 97 -1.83 8.99 9.89
CA SER A 97 -3.01 8.13 9.78
C SER A 97 -3.89 8.42 8.57
N SER A 98 -3.73 9.60 7.95
CA SER A 98 -4.47 9.97 6.73
C SER A 98 -3.79 9.48 5.46
N LEU A 99 -2.51 9.09 5.56
CA LEU A 99 -1.86 8.36 4.48
C LEU A 99 -2.45 6.95 4.48
N PRO A 100 -3.04 6.49 3.38
CA PRO A 100 -3.48 5.11 3.31
C PRO A 100 -2.23 4.24 3.48
N SER A 101 -2.20 3.40 4.50
CA SER A 101 -1.04 2.56 4.80
C SER A 101 -0.76 1.54 3.71
N GLU A 102 -1.79 1.23 2.92
CA GLU A 102 -1.81 0.17 1.94
C GLU A 102 -2.61 0.59 0.71
N ASP A 103 -2.17 0.10 -0.44
CA ASP A 103 -2.98 0.03 -1.64
C ASP A 103 -3.53 -1.39 -1.79
N TYR A 104 -4.46 -1.59 -2.71
CA TYR A 104 -5.09 -2.89 -2.86
C TYR A 104 -5.44 -3.20 -4.30
N ILE A 105 -5.44 -4.50 -4.57
CA ILE A 105 -5.92 -5.11 -5.78
C ILE A 105 -7.16 -5.91 -5.41
N TYR A 106 -8.31 -5.47 -5.88
CA TYR A 106 -9.58 -6.15 -5.72
C TYR A 106 -9.96 -6.83 -7.03
N ALA A 107 -10.42 -8.08 -6.97
CA ALA A 107 -10.96 -8.77 -8.12
C ALA A 107 -12.29 -9.45 -7.77
N ILE A 108 -13.30 -9.27 -8.61
CA ILE A 108 -14.53 -10.05 -8.58
C ILE A 108 -14.42 -11.19 -9.58
N ASN A 109 -14.60 -12.41 -9.10
CA ASN A 109 -14.63 -13.59 -9.94
C ASN A 109 -16.03 -13.80 -10.53
N LYS A 110 -16.21 -13.46 -11.80
CA LYS A 110 -17.38 -13.72 -12.64
C LYS A 110 -17.10 -14.82 -13.68
N SER A 111 -16.03 -15.58 -13.51
CA SER A 111 -15.64 -16.67 -14.43
C SER A 111 -16.34 -17.97 -14.07
N ASP A 112 -16.09 -19.02 -14.85
CA ASP A 112 -16.65 -20.35 -14.64
C ASP A 112 -15.86 -21.19 -13.62
N SER A 113 -14.74 -20.71 -13.08
CA SER A 113 -13.83 -21.45 -12.19
C SER A 113 -13.29 -20.59 -11.05
N PRO A 114 -12.86 -21.14 -9.91
CA PRO A 114 -12.14 -20.39 -8.89
C PRO A 114 -10.89 -19.69 -9.45
N ILE A 115 -10.57 -18.51 -8.91
CA ILE A 115 -9.35 -17.75 -9.24
C ILE A 115 -8.56 -17.45 -7.97
N TYR A 116 -7.28 -17.09 -8.06
CA TYR A 116 -6.59 -16.38 -6.98
C TYR A 116 -5.66 -15.31 -7.56
N LEU A 117 -5.31 -14.32 -6.74
CA LEU A 117 -4.40 -13.24 -7.10
C LEU A 117 -3.03 -13.51 -6.49
N GLU A 118 -1.97 -13.21 -7.23
CA GLU A 118 -0.60 -13.14 -6.74
C GLU A 118 -0.04 -11.76 -7.07
N SER A 119 0.55 -11.09 -6.09
CA SER A 119 1.40 -9.92 -6.34
C SER A 119 2.84 -10.30 -6.03
N VAL A 120 3.74 -9.85 -6.89
CA VAL A 120 5.19 -9.86 -6.62
C VAL A 120 5.66 -8.43 -6.69
N TYR A 121 6.37 -7.93 -5.68
CA TYR A 121 6.76 -6.53 -5.63
C TYR A 121 8.09 -6.35 -4.89
N VAL A 122 8.66 -5.15 -4.95
CA VAL A 122 9.95 -4.83 -4.34
C VAL A 122 9.81 -3.70 -3.33
N ILE A 123 10.31 -3.92 -2.11
CA ILE A 123 10.51 -2.88 -1.08
C ILE A 123 11.99 -2.88 -0.75
N ASP A 124 12.64 -1.71 -0.82
CA ASP A 124 14.05 -1.52 -0.45
C ASP A 124 15.02 -2.57 -1.02
N LYS A 125 14.81 -2.90 -2.30
CA LYS A 125 15.57 -3.87 -3.11
C LYS A 125 15.31 -5.35 -2.76
N GLU A 126 14.47 -5.63 -1.79
CA GLU A 126 14.02 -6.98 -1.46
C GLU A 126 12.71 -7.31 -2.19
N ALA A 127 12.58 -8.55 -2.67
CA ALA A 127 11.40 -9.02 -3.37
C ALA A 127 10.43 -9.72 -2.41
N TYR A 128 9.16 -9.35 -2.50
CA TYR A 128 8.06 -9.84 -1.69
C TYR A 128 7.01 -10.48 -2.60
N LYS A 129 6.23 -11.40 -2.03
CA LYS A 129 5.14 -12.08 -2.73
C LYS A 129 3.96 -12.31 -1.81
N ASP A 130 2.80 -11.82 -2.20
CA ASP A 130 1.53 -12.05 -1.52
C ASP A 130 0.54 -12.77 -2.43
N THR A 131 -0.35 -13.53 -1.81
CA THR A 131 -1.42 -14.26 -2.53
C THR A 131 -2.74 -14.18 -1.79
N THR A 132 -3.85 -14.20 -2.52
CA THR A 132 -5.17 -14.40 -1.91
C THR A 132 -5.46 -15.88 -1.72
N SER A 133 -6.41 -16.18 -0.82
CA SER A 133 -7.10 -17.47 -0.88
C SER A 133 -7.88 -17.60 -2.21
N PRO A 134 -8.22 -18.83 -2.64
CA PRO A 134 -9.09 -19.06 -3.80
C PRO A 134 -10.42 -18.30 -3.69
N ILE A 135 -10.65 -17.42 -4.66
CA ILE A 135 -11.85 -16.63 -4.83
C ILE A 135 -12.87 -17.45 -5.61
N LYS A 136 -13.94 -17.85 -4.93
CA LYS A 136 -15.04 -18.62 -5.54
C LYS A 136 -15.80 -17.77 -6.56
N ILE A 137 -16.50 -18.46 -7.46
CA ILE A 137 -17.36 -17.84 -8.47
C ILE A 137 -18.41 -16.94 -7.79
N GLY A 138 -18.62 -15.75 -8.34
CA GLY A 138 -19.52 -14.71 -7.82
C GLY A 138 -18.98 -13.95 -6.60
N ARG A 139 -17.74 -14.20 -6.16
CA ARG A 139 -17.14 -13.56 -4.97
C ARG A 139 -15.99 -12.64 -5.32
N GLY A 140 -15.73 -11.69 -4.43
CA GLY A 140 -14.58 -10.81 -4.48
C GLY A 140 -13.43 -11.31 -3.60
N GLY A 141 -12.21 -10.93 -3.96
CA GLY A 141 -11.03 -11.09 -3.11
C GLY A 141 -10.14 -9.86 -3.21
N ILE A 142 -9.49 -9.53 -2.08
CA ILE A 142 -8.60 -8.37 -1.94
C ILE A 142 -7.19 -8.88 -1.70
N LEU A 143 -6.24 -8.32 -2.43
CA LEU A 143 -4.83 -8.41 -2.16
C LEU A 143 -4.32 -7.04 -1.76
N VAL A 144 -3.76 -6.94 -0.56
CA VAL A 144 -3.19 -5.71 -0.02
C VAL A 144 -1.75 -5.58 -0.52
N VAL A 145 -1.36 -4.41 -1.02
CA VAL A 145 -0.02 -4.10 -1.49
C VAL A 145 0.50 -2.89 -0.71
N PRO A 146 1.64 -2.99 0.00
CA PRO A 146 2.22 -1.86 0.71
C PRO A 146 2.51 -0.68 -0.24
N ARG A 147 2.28 0.57 0.19
CA ARG A 147 2.48 1.72 -0.71
C ARG A 147 3.94 1.95 -1.13
N ASN A 148 4.90 1.56 -0.30
CA ASN A 148 6.32 1.65 -0.64
C ASN A 148 6.78 0.55 -1.62
N ALA A 149 5.87 -0.34 -2.03
CA ALA A 149 6.12 -1.34 -3.04
C ALA A 149 6.32 -0.72 -4.43
N GLY A 150 7.43 -1.06 -5.08
CA GLY A 150 7.71 -0.77 -6.48
C GLY A 150 7.77 -2.03 -7.33
N LYS A 151 7.80 -1.85 -8.65
CA LYS A 151 7.93 -2.96 -9.63
C LYS A 151 6.92 -4.10 -9.40
N ILE A 152 5.67 -3.74 -9.11
CA ILE A 152 4.61 -4.68 -8.78
C ILE A 152 4.23 -5.47 -10.05
N GLN A 153 4.16 -6.78 -9.93
CA GLN A 153 3.64 -7.69 -10.94
C GLN A 153 2.43 -8.40 -10.37
N LEU A 154 1.26 -8.10 -10.93
CA LEU A 154 0.02 -8.82 -10.64
C LEU A 154 -0.10 -10.02 -11.59
N LYS A 155 -0.38 -11.18 -11.02
CA LYS A 155 -0.85 -12.36 -11.75
C LYS A 155 -2.21 -12.79 -11.23
N ILE A 156 -3.05 -13.27 -12.14
CA ILE A 156 -4.31 -13.93 -11.78
C ILE A 156 -4.22 -15.35 -12.28
N TYR A 157 -4.50 -16.29 -11.39
CA TYR A 157 -4.53 -17.70 -11.67
C TYR A 157 -5.98 -18.18 -11.70
N MET A 158 -6.29 -19.13 -12.58
CA MET A 158 -7.58 -19.80 -12.64
C MET A 158 -7.37 -21.31 -12.51
N LEU A 159 -8.25 -21.96 -11.75
CA LEU A 159 -8.20 -23.41 -11.55
C LEU A 159 -8.59 -24.13 -12.83
N ASP A 160 -7.73 -25.01 -13.34
CA ASP A 160 -8.06 -25.99 -14.36
C ASP A 160 -8.76 -27.18 -13.74
N LYS A 161 -10.08 -27.24 -13.94
CA LYS A 161 -10.92 -28.34 -13.45
C LYS A 161 -10.68 -29.65 -14.20
N ASN A 162 -10.09 -29.60 -15.39
CA ASN A 162 -9.86 -30.77 -16.23
C ASN A 162 -8.49 -31.43 -15.95
N ALA A 163 -7.59 -30.70 -15.28
CA ALA A 163 -6.30 -31.23 -14.87
C ALA A 163 -6.44 -32.19 -13.69
N THR A 164 -5.83 -33.36 -13.81
CA THR A 164 -5.80 -34.37 -12.74
C THR A 164 -5.03 -33.81 -11.55
N GLY A 165 -5.72 -33.50 -10.46
CA GLY A 165 -5.14 -32.89 -9.26
C GLY A 165 -5.35 -31.39 -9.09
N GLY A 166 -6.07 -30.72 -10.00
CA GLY A 166 -6.47 -29.31 -9.87
C GLY A 166 -5.29 -28.34 -9.98
N SER A 167 -4.74 -28.19 -11.19
CA SER A 167 -3.68 -27.23 -11.46
C SER A 167 -4.21 -25.80 -11.59
N TRP A 168 -3.34 -24.83 -11.33
CA TRP A 168 -3.65 -23.41 -11.44
C TRP A 168 -2.84 -22.78 -12.57
N ASP A 169 -3.53 -22.18 -13.53
CA ASP A 169 -2.91 -21.59 -14.71
C ASP A 169 -3.02 -20.07 -14.70
N VAL A 170 -1.96 -19.40 -15.13
CA VAL A 170 -1.93 -17.93 -15.21
C VAL A 170 -2.80 -17.47 -16.38
N ILE A 171 -3.87 -16.72 -16.07
CA ILE A 171 -4.76 -16.12 -17.07
C ILE A 171 -4.51 -14.63 -17.30
N TYR A 172 -3.77 -13.99 -16.40
CA TYR A 172 -3.46 -12.57 -16.47
C TYR A 172 -2.09 -12.30 -15.86
N LYS A 173 -1.32 -11.42 -16.51
CA LYS A 173 -0.05 -10.92 -15.98
C LYS A 173 0.10 -9.47 -16.40
N LYS A 174 0.25 -8.56 -15.44
CA LYS A 174 0.50 -7.15 -15.71
C LYS A 174 1.47 -6.57 -14.69
N SER A 175 2.39 -5.76 -15.20
CA SER A 175 3.34 -5.02 -14.38
C SER A 175 2.87 -3.59 -14.16
N TYR A 176 3.20 -3.08 -12.98
CA TYR A 176 2.79 -1.80 -12.42
C TYR A 176 4.02 -1.17 -11.77
N SER A 177 4.24 0.11 -11.98
CA SER A 177 5.45 0.80 -11.51
C SER A 177 5.35 1.32 -10.07
N HIS A 178 4.14 1.54 -9.56
CA HIS A 178 3.85 2.20 -8.28
C HIS A 178 2.72 1.46 -7.56
N PRO A 179 2.43 1.74 -6.28
CA PRO A 179 1.22 1.22 -5.67
C PRO A 179 -0.02 1.84 -6.35
N PHE A 180 -1.09 1.06 -6.45
CA PHE A 180 -2.36 1.49 -7.04
C PHE A 180 -3.55 0.86 -6.31
N LYS A 181 -4.68 1.56 -6.32
CA LYS A 181 -6.00 0.92 -6.14
C LYS A 181 -6.45 0.36 -7.48
N ILE A 182 -6.48 -0.97 -7.61
CA ILE A 182 -6.86 -1.66 -8.85
C ILE A 182 -8.10 -2.51 -8.57
N CYS A 183 -9.16 -2.33 -9.35
CA CYS A 183 -10.35 -3.15 -9.28
C CYS A 183 -10.60 -3.85 -10.61
N LEU A 184 -10.79 -5.17 -10.56
CA LEU A 184 -10.87 -6.03 -11.73
C LEU A 184 -12.15 -6.87 -11.73
N ASP A 185 -12.77 -6.97 -12.89
CA ASP A 185 -13.74 -8.00 -13.21
C ASP A 185 -13.03 -9.11 -13.98
N VAL A 186 -13.06 -10.34 -13.45
CA VAL A 186 -12.47 -11.52 -14.07
C VAL A 186 -13.61 -12.44 -14.52
N SER A 187 -13.78 -12.63 -15.83
CA SER A 187 -14.84 -13.45 -16.41
C SER A 187 -14.31 -14.35 -17.53
N GLY A 188 -15.20 -15.11 -18.17
CA GLY A 188 -14.84 -16.06 -19.22
C GLY A 188 -14.42 -17.42 -18.67
N THR A 189 -13.64 -18.14 -19.46
CA THR A 189 -13.19 -19.52 -19.17
C THR A 189 -11.67 -19.58 -19.20
N LEU A 190 -11.07 -20.68 -18.72
CA LEU A 190 -9.62 -20.83 -18.71
C LEU A 190 -8.96 -20.62 -20.09
N LYS A 191 -9.61 -21.09 -21.17
CA LYS A 191 -9.10 -20.96 -22.54
C LYS A 191 -9.33 -19.57 -23.14
N LYS A 192 -10.30 -18.83 -22.62
CA LYS A 192 -10.70 -17.49 -23.11
C LYS A 192 -11.04 -16.59 -21.91
N PRO A 193 -10.03 -16.24 -21.09
CA PRO A 193 -10.25 -15.39 -19.93
C PRO A 193 -10.47 -13.94 -20.37
N VAL A 194 -11.31 -13.23 -19.65
CA VAL A 194 -11.60 -11.82 -19.88
C VAL A 194 -11.35 -11.06 -18.59
N ILE A 195 -10.39 -10.14 -18.59
CA ILE A 195 -10.04 -9.31 -17.43
C ILE A 195 -10.29 -7.86 -17.80
N LYS A 196 -11.20 -7.20 -17.08
CA LYS A 196 -11.53 -5.78 -17.26
C LYS A 196 -11.18 -5.01 -16.00
N GLN A 197 -10.41 -3.94 -16.15
CA GLN A 197 -10.22 -2.99 -15.07
C GLN A 197 -11.46 -2.09 -14.99
N VAL A 198 -12.07 -2.02 -13.82
CA VAL A 198 -13.28 -1.26 -13.52
C VAL A 198 -12.97 -0.19 -12.47
N PRO A 199 -13.77 0.88 -12.37
CA PRO A 199 -13.67 1.81 -11.25
C PRO A 199 -13.77 1.07 -9.91
N CYS A 200 -12.92 1.44 -8.96
CA CYS A 200 -13.04 0.96 -7.59
C CYS A 200 -14.21 1.65 -6.90
N ASN A 201 -15.42 1.16 -7.13
CA ASN A 201 -16.58 1.62 -6.39
C ASN A 201 -16.48 1.09 -4.95
N GLN A 202 -16.51 1.98 -3.97
CA GLN A 202 -16.71 1.58 -2.58
C GLN A 202 -18.09 0.92 -2.46
N GLY A 203 -18.09 -0.37 -2.15
CA GLY A 203 -19.29 -1.10 -1.70
C GLY A 203 -20.08 -1.78 -2.81
N ASP A 204 -19.75 -3.04 -3.08
CA ASP A 204 -20.76 -4.06 -3.38
C ASP A 204 -20.62 -5.18 -2.34
N ASN A 205 -21.63 -5.27 -1.49
CA ASN A 205 -21.72 -6.00 -0.22
C ASN A 205 -21.73 -7.55 -0.34
N ASN A 206 -20.80 -8.19 -1.05
CA ASN A 206 -20.83 -9.66 -1.19
C ASN A 206 -19.49 -10.43 -1.06
N GLY A 207 -18.43 -9.79 -0.57
CA GLY A 207 -17.27 -10.47 0.04
C GLY A 207 -17.10 -9.96 1.46
N PRO A 208 -16.49 -10.70 2.41
CA PRO A 208 -16.23 -10.15 3.73
C PRO A 208 -15.40 -8.88 3.51
N ASN A 209 -15.94 -7.73 3.92
CA ASN A 209 -15.11 -6.56 4.17
C ASN A 209 -13.92 -7.06 5.00
N PRO A 210 -12.68 -6.64 4.69
CA PRO A 210 -11.64 -6.76 5.70
C PRO A 210 -12.20 -6.06 6.93
N SER A 211 -12.34 -6.79 8.02
CA SER A 211 -12.88 -6.22 9.25
C SER A 211 -12.03 -5.01 9.61
N GLU A 212 -12.59 -3.81 9.54
CA GLU A 212 -12.00 -2.58 10.09
C GLU A 212 -11.92 -2.62 11.64
N GLY A 213 -11.78 -3.79 12.24
CA GLY A 213 -11.84 -4.00 13.66
C GLY A 213 -11.28 -5.35 14.06
N CYS A 214 -9.95 -5.48 14.04
CA CYS A 214 -9.28 -6.40 14.96
C CYS A 214 -7.94 -5.81 15.43
N PHE A 215 -8.01 -4.62 16.03
CA PHE A 215 -7.01 -4.21 17.01
C PHE A 215 -7.25 -4.99 18.30
N CYS A 216 -6.91 -6.28 18.32
CA CYS A 216 -6.73 -6.98 19.60
C CYS A 216 -5.33 -6.65 20.13
N LYS A 217 -5.26 -5.53 20.84
CA LYS A 217 -4.31 -5.34 21.95
C LYS A 217 -4.68 -6.36 23.05
N CYS A 218 -4.19 -7.59 22.96
CA CYS A 218 -4.10 -8.47 24.13
C CYS A 218 -2.77 -9.21 24.11
N CYS A 219 -1.87 -8.75 24.98
CA CYS A 219 -0.87 -9.59 25.60
C CYS A 219 -1.55 -10.80 26.27
N CYS A 220 -0.81 -11.91 26.31
CA CYS A 220 -1.00 -13.08 27.17
C CYS A 220 -2.05 -14.14 26.76
N CYS A 221 -1.51 -15.32 26.48
CA CYS A 221 -2.04 -16.67 26.72
C CYS A 221 -3.33 -17.14 26.01
N CYS A 222 -3.19 -18.31 25.37
CA CYS A 222 -4.16 -19.38 25.14
C CYS A 222 -5.67 -19.10 25.25
N CYS A 223 -6.38 -19.62 24.23
CA CYS A 223 -7.83 -19.88 24.17
C CYS A 223 -8.71 -18.73 23.67
N CYS A 224 -9.24 -18.84 22.44
CA CYS A 224 -10.64 -19.23 22.27
C CYS A 224 -11.06 -19.35 20.81
N ARG A 225 -11.84 -20.39 20.57
CA ARG A 225 -12.57 -20.71 19.34
C ARG A 225 -13.56 -19.58 19.03
N CYS A 226 -13.45 -18.95 17.87
CA CYS A 226 -14.50 -18.08 17.34
C CYS A 226 -15.66 -18.92 16.78
N TYR A 227 -16.69 -19.14 17.59
CA TYR A 227 -18.01 -19.57 17.14
C TYR A 227 -19.06 -18.63 17.75
N ASN A 228 -19.85 -18.00 16.87
CA ASN A 228 -21.12 -17.29 17.08
C ASN A 228 -21.20 -16.04 17.99
N MET A 229 -21.56 -14.93 17.33
CA MET A 229 -22.51 -13.87 17.73
C MET A 229 -22.23 -12.94 18.95
N ILE A 230 -22.11 -11.65 18.58
CA ILE A 230 -22.65 -10.41 19.17
C ILE A 230 -22.25 -10.02 20.61
N CYS A 231 -21.53 -8.90 20.73
CA CYS A 231 -21.61 -8.01 21.90
C CYS A 231 -21.80 -6.57 21.40
N ASN A 232 -22.96 -5.98 21.70
CA ASN A 232 -23.25 -4.55 21.54
C ASN A 232 -23.16 -3.87 22.92
N PRO A 233 -22.39 -2.78 23.12
CA PRO A 233 -21.96 -2.31 24.44
C PRO A 233 -22.86 -1.26 25.12
N ASN A 234 -24.13 -1.10 24.74
CA ASN A 234 -25.00 -0.05 25.31
C ASN A 234 -25.85 -0.53 26.51
N GLN A 235 -25.22 -1.11 27.54
CA GLN A 235 -25.81 -1.15 28.87
C GLN A 235 -25.20 -0.03 29.73
N THR A 236 -25.93 1.08 29.84
CA THR A 236 -25.72 2.08 30.88
C THR A 236 -26.02 1.46 32.25
N MET A 237 -25.05 1.55 33.15
CA MET A 237 -25.21 1.26 34.57
C MET A 237 -26.27 2.18 35.19
N ASN A 238 -27.19 1.60 35.96
CA ASN A 238 -27.77 2.21 37.16
C ASN A 238 -28.43 1.12 38.03
N ASN A 239 -27.93 1.05 39.28
CA ASN A 239 -28.34 0.34 40.49
C ASN A 239 -29.44 -0.74 40.43
#